data_AF-A0A3A6HXD6-F1
#
_entry.id   AF-A0A3A6HXD6-F1
#
_cell.length_a   1.000
_cell.length_b   1.000
_cell.length_c   1.000
_cell.angle_alpha   90.00
_cell.angle_beta   90.00
_cell.angle_gamma   90.00
#
_symmetry.space_group_name_H-M   'P 1'
#
loop_
_entity.id
_entity.type
_entity.pdbx_description
1 polymer ?
#
loop_
_entity_poly.entity_id
_entity_poly.type
_entity_poly.pdbx_seq_one_letter_code
_entity_poly.pdbx_strand_id
1 'polypeptide(L)'
;MDIGTVNHEVDFCKVYDMETKEKVERILLKNRISYFVDWEEKGLNSLLFFRKPRGKSACIFRIHSDEVPKAKQLLAPVLGSKIKGTGGND
;
A
#
# COMPACT_ATOMS: atom_id res chain seq x y z
N MET A 1 -17.45 27.03 6.43
CA MET A 1 -16.06 26.62 6.23
C MET A 1 -16.09 25.11 6.20
N ASP A 2 -16.12 24.52 5.01
CA ASP A 2 -15.90 23.08 4.88
C ASP A 2 -14.44 22.83 5.24
N ILE A 3 -14.23 22.34 6.46
CA ILE A 3 -12.98 21.68 6.82
C ILE A 3 -12.99 20.43 5.94
N GLY A 4 -12.35 20.53 4.77
CA GLY A 4 -12.23 19.42 3.83
C GLY A 4 -11.70 18.17 4.54
N THR A 5 -11.84 17.02 3.89
CA THR A 5 -11.38 15.73 4.42
C THR A 5 -9.98 15.84 5.00
N VAL A 6 -9.85 15.68 6.32
CA VAL A 6 -8.60 15.78 7.09
C VAL A 6 -7.69 14.56 6.86
N ASN A 7 -8.10 13.61 6.01
CA ASN A 7 -7.32 12.43 5.71
C ASN A 7 -6.34 12.70 4.55
N HIS A 8 -5.08 12.93 4.91
CA HIS A 8 -3.97 13.11 3.98
C HIS A 8 -3.29 11.78 3.59
N GLU A 9 -3.79 10.64 4.04
CA GLU A 9 -3.25 9.34 3.63
C GLU A 9 -3.72 8.95 2.23
N VAL A 10 -2.77 8.61 1.37
CA VAL A 10 -3.01 8.21 -0.02
C VAL A 10 -2.46 6.82 -0.30
N ASP A 11 -3.11 6.09 -1.21
CA ASP A 11 -2.58 4.82 -1.70
C ASP A 11 -1.25 5.05 -2.43
N PHE A 12 -0.19 4.42 -1.93
CA PHE A 12 1.16 4.62 -2.41
C PHE A 12 1.64 3.46 -3.28
N CYS A 13 1.53 2.23 -2.78
CA CYS A 13 1.89 1.05 -3.56
C CYS A 13 1.09 -0.18 -3.15
N LYS A 14 0.99 -1.14 -4.08
CA LYS A 14 0.36 -2.44 -3.85
C LYS A 14 1.39 -3.54 -4.09
N VAL A 15 1.60 -4.39 -3.10
CA VAL A 15 2.55 -5.51 -3.15
C VAL A 15 1.80 -6.84 -3.02
N TYR A 16 2.31 -7.88 -3.66
CA TYR A 16 1.66 -9.20 -3.72
C TYR A 16 2.49 -10.31 -3.06
N ASP A 17 3.74 -10.01 -2.72
CA ASP A 17 4.69 -10.93 -2.12
C ASP A 17 5.17 -10.38 -0.77
N MET A 18 5.30 -11.29 0.20
CA MET A 18 5.66 -10.94 1.57
C MET A 18 7.11 -10.43 1.67
N GLU A 19 8.01 -10.89 0.81
CA GLU A 19 9.41 -10.45 0.80
C GLU A 19 9.51 -8.96 0.42
N THR A 20 8.80 -8.52 -0.62
CA THR A 20 8.73 -7.11 -1.01
C THR A 20 7.99 -6.29 0.03
N LYS A 21 6.92 -6.82 0.62
CA LYS A 21 6.23 -6.17 1.76
C LYS A 21 7.21 -5.84 2.88
N GLU A 22 7.97 -6.81 3.37
CA GLU A 22 8.92 -6.61 4.46
C GLU A 22 10.02 -5.60 4.10
N LYS A 23 10.50 -5.62 2.84
CA LYS A 23 11.47 -4.63 2.35
C LYS A 23 10.88 -3.21 2.35
N VAL A 24 9.63 -3.06 1.92
CA VAL A 24 8.91 -1.78 1.93
C VAL A 24 8.76 -1.27 3.36
N GLU A 25 8.22 -2.08 4.28
CA GLU A 25 8.04 -1.73 5.69
C GLU A 25 9.35 -1.27 6.33
N ARG A 26 10.43 -2.00 6.11
CA ARG A 26 11.75 -1.68 6.65
C ARG A 26 12.25 -0.31 6.15
N ILE A 27 12.08 -0.01 4.86
CA ILE A 27 12.51 1.26 4.28
C ILE A 27 11.67 2.42 4.82
N LEU A 28 10.34 2.26 4.90
CA LEU A 28 9.45 3.30 5.45
C LEU A 28 9.78 3.61 6.91
N LEU A 29 9.86 2.57 7.76
CA LEU A 29 10.18 2.71 9.18
C LEU A 29 11.56 3.35 9.41
N LYS A 30 12.58 2.92 8.66
CA LYS A 30 13.94 3.48 8.76
C LYS A 30 13.97 4.98 8.42
N ASN A 31 13.07 5.44 7.55
CA ASN A 31 13.01 6.83 7.10
C ASN A 31 11.97 7.66 7.84
N ARG A 32 11.38 7.12 8.93
CA ARG A 32 10.34 7.73 9.76
C ARG A 32 9.07 8.11 8.98
N ILE A 33 8.77 7.35 7.93
CA ILE A 33 7.56 7.53 7.13
C ILE A 33 6.44 6.71 7.78
N SER A 34 5.37 7.39 8.17
CA SER A 34 4.20 6.71 8.74
C SER A 34 3.45 5.99 7.63
N TYR A 35 2.98 4.77 7.92
CA TYR A 35 2.23 4.00 6.94
C TYR A 35 1.13 3.16 7.58
N PHE A 36 0.09 2.94 6.79
CA PHE A 36 -0.98 1.99 7.06
C PHE A 36 -0.98 0.91 5.97
N VAL A 37 -1.26 -0.33 6.35
CA VAL A 37 -1.35 -1.46 5.41
C VAL A 37 -2.76 -2.00 5.41
N ASP A 38 -3.41 -1.89 4.25
CA ASP A 38 -4.68 -2.55 3.99
C ASP A 38 -4.45 -3.91 3.32
N TRP A 39 -5.14 -4.94 3.81
CA TRP A 39 -5.03 -6.30 3.29
C TRP A 39 -6.24 -6.61 2.43
N GLU A 40 -6.03 -6.73 1.12
CA GLU A 40 -7.06 -7.24 0.23
C GLU A 40 -7.13 -8.76 0.34
N GLU A 41 -8.08 -9.27 1.11
CA GLU A 41 -8.50 -10.66 1.00
C GLU A 41 -9.27 -10.86 -0.31
N LYS A 42 -8.74 -11.72 -1.19
CA LYS A 42 -9.50 -12.17 -2.36
C LYS A 42 -10.63 -13.11 -1.92
N GLY A 43 -11.81 -12.54 -1.69
CA GLY A 43 -13.08 -13.24 -1.84
C GLY A 43 -13.91 -13.35 -0.56
N LEU A 44 -14.93 -12.51 -0.51
CA LEU A 44 -16.13 -12.59 0.35
C LEU A 44 -17.03 -13.78 -0.03
N ASN A 45 -16.43 -14.92 -0.43
CA ASN A 45 -17.11 -16.19 -0.71
C ASN A 45 -16.63 -17.30 0.24
N SER A 46 -15.92 -16.95 1.32
CA SER A 46 -15.37 -17.91 2.29
C SER A 46 -16.43 -18.53 3.23
N LEU A 47 -17.69 -18.10 3.14
CA LEU A 47 -18.77 -18.61 3.99
C LEU A 47 -19.08 -20.10 3.77
N LEU A 48 -18.59 -20.74 2.70
CA LEU A 48 -19.01 -22.10 2.34
C LEU A 48 -17.96 -23.20 2.31
N PHE A 49 -16.65 -22.94 2.45
CA PHE A 49 -15.69 -24.04 2.29
C PHE A 49 -14.47 -23.94 3.19
N PHE A 50 -14.26 -25.01 3.97
CA PHE A 50 -13.05 -25.44 4.70
C PHE A 50 -11.80 -25.57 3.80
N ARG A 51 -11.52 -24.58 2.96
CA ARG A 51 -10.30 -24.52 2.13
C ARG A 51 -9.54 -23.26 2.50
N LYS A 52 -8.35 -23.47 3.07
CA LYS A 52 -7.34 -22.43 3.29
C LYS A 52 -7.28 -21.51 2.06
N PRO A 53 -7.40 -20.18 2.21
CA PRO A 53 -7.23 -19.28 1.10
C PRO A 53 -5.79 -19.43 0.56
N ARG A 54 -5.64 -20.15 -0.56
CA ARG A 54 -4.40 -20.22 -1.35
C ARG A 54 -4.28 -19.00 -2.29
N GLY A 55 -4.84 -17.86 -1.90
CA GLY A 55 -4.74 -16.61 -2.64
C GLY A 55 -3.57 -15.79 -2.11
N LYS A 56 -2.71 -15.28 -3.00
CA LYS A 56 -1.70 -14.28 -2.64
C LYS A 56 -2.44 -13.02 -2.17
N SER A 57 -2.54 -12.80 -0.87
CA SER A 57 -3.13 -11.59 -0.29
C SER A 57 -2.30 -10.38 -0.75
N ALA A 58 -2.97 -9.37 -1.31
CA ALA A 58 -2.29 -8.15 -1.71
C ALA A 58 -2.30 -7.17 -0.54
N CYS A 59 -1.20 -6.46 -0.34
CA CYS A 59 -1.06 -5.42 0.67
C CYS A 59 -1.03 -4.06 -0.02
N ILE A 60 -1.90 -3.14 0.37
CA ILE A 60 -1.87 -1.75 -0.08
C ILE A 60 -1.23 -0.92 1.02
N PHE A 61 -0.12 -0.27 0.70
CA PHE A 61 0.52 0.70 1.58
C PHE A 61 -0.09 2.07 1.34
N ARG A 62 -0.57 2.69 2.41
CA ARG A 62 -1.00 4.08 2.46
C ARG A 62 -0.02 4.89 3.28
N ILE A 63 0.36 6.06 2.79
CA ILE A 63 1.27 6.98 3.50
C ILE A 63 0.72 8.40 3.39
N HIS A 64 1.24 9.31 4.21
CA HIS A 64 0.89 10.72 4.12
C HIS A 64 1.31 11.32 2.77
N SER A 65 0.46 12.17 2.17
CA SER A 65 0.66 12.78 0.85
C SER A 65 2.04 13.43 0.68
N ASP A 66 2.50 14.12 1.71
CA ASP A 66 3.75 14.89 1.71
C ASP A 66 5.00 13.98 1.67
N GLU A 67 4.85 12.73 2.08
CA GLU A 67 5.95 11.76 2.13
C GLU A 67 6.09 10.99 0.81
N VAL A 68 5.11 11.09 -0.09
CA VAL A 68 5.09 10.37 -1.38
C VAL A 68 6.35 10.63 -2.22
N PRO A 69 6.82 11.88 -2.43
CA PRO A 69 8.01 12.11 -3.25
C PRO A 69 9.25 11.40 -2.69
N LYS A 70 9.45 11.47 -1.37
CA LYS A 70 10.55 10.81 -0.67
C LYS A 70 10.43 9.29 -0.73
N ALA A 71 9.24 8.75 -0.45
CA ALA A 71 8.97 7.33 -0.51
C ALA A 71 9.19 6.74 -1.90
N LYS A 72 8.79 7.45 -2.97
CA LYS A 72 9.04 7.04 -4.37
C LYS A 72 10.53 6.88 -4.65
N GLN A 73 11.37 7.83 -4.23
CA GLN A 73 12.81 7.77 -4.44
C GLN A 73 13.44 6.60 -3.68
N LEU A 74 13.07 6.42 -2.40
CA LEU A 74 13.61 5.37 -1.55
C LEU A 74 13.23 3.96 -2.00
N LEU A 75 12.01 3.80 -2.53
CA LEU A 75 11.44 2.50 -2.88
C LEU A 75 11.56 2.14 -4.37
N ALA A 76 12.08 3.04 -5.21
CA ALA A 76 12.32 2.76 -6.63
C ALA A 76 13.15 1.47 -6.89
N PRO A 77 14.21 1.15 -6.11
CA PRO A 77 14.96 -0.10 -6.31
C PRO A 77 14.17 -1.37 -5.94
N VAL A 78 13.14 -1.25 -5.10
CA VAL A 78 12.37 -2.38 -4.57
C VAL A 78 11.10 -2.61 -5.37
N LEU A 79 10.40 -1.55 -5.77
CA LEU A 79 9.12 -1.61 -6.48
C LEU A 79 9.27 -1.54 -8.01
N GLY A 80 10.46 -1.19 -8.52
CA GLY A 80 10.70 -0.91 -9.93
C GLY A 80 10.01 0.37 -10.40
N SER A 81 10.25 0.77 -11.65
CA SER A 81 9.76 2.04 -12.22
C SER A 81 8.24 2.12 -12.46
N LYS A 82 7.43 1.18 -11.97
CA LYS A 82 6.00 1.08 -12.29
C LYS A 82 5.12 1.47 -11.10
N ILE A 83 5.32 2.67 -10.56
CA ILE A 83 4.35 3.28 -9.66
C ILE A 83 3.27 3.89 -10.56
N LYS A 84 2.26 3.08 -10.92
CA LYS A 84 1.06 3.59 -11.61
C LYS A 84 0.28 4.41 -10.60
N GLY A 85 0.51 5.73 -10.59
CA GLY A 85 -0.33 6.66 -9.86
C GLY A 85 -1.76 6.51 -10.38
N THR A 86 -2.67 6.08 -9.52
CA THR A 86 -4.10 6.25 -9.74
C THR A 86 -4.40 7.73 -9.50
N GLY A 87 -4.17 8.54 -10.53
CA GLY A 87 -4.67 9.90 -10.60
C GLY A 87 -6.20 9.88 -10.59
N GLY A 88 -6.78 10.78 -9.80
CA GLY A 88 -8.21 10.98 -9.67
C GLY A 88 -8.87 11.27 -11.01
N ASN A 89 -10.12 10.84 -11.12
CA ASN A 89 -11.01 11.15 -12.23
C ASN A 89 -11.48 12.61 -12.12
N ASP A 90 -11.74 13.20 -13.29
CA ASP A 90 -12.10 14.59 -13.62
C ASP A 90 -13.04 15.34 -12.66
#